data_AF-A1JJC4-F1
#
_entry.id   AF-A1JJC4-F1
#
_cell.length_a   1.000
_cell.length_b   1.000
_cell.length_c   1.000
_cell.angle_alpha   90.00
_cell.angle_beta   90.00
_cell.angle_gamma   90.00
#
_symmetry.space_group_name_H-M   'P 1'
#
loop_
_entity.id
_entity.type
_entity.pdbx_description
1 polymer ?
#
loop_
_entity_poly.entity_id
_entity_poly.type
_entity_poly.pdbx_seq_one_letter_code
_entity_poly.pdbx_strand_id
1 'polypeptide(L)'
;MHIAQALDLVSRYDSLRNPLTTLGDYLDPQLISRCLAESGTVTLRKRRLPLEMMVWCIVGMALERKEPLHQIVNRLDIMLPGDRPFVAPSAVIQARQRLGSEAVRRVFSQTAQLWHGSVTHPHWCGLTLLAVDGVVWQTDNATEQADAAEKKPELVEQELWGVLLGYNLVRYQMIKMTGALKGYWPNQLSFSESCGMVIRMLMTLQGASPGRIPELMRDMESMAQMVKLPIRRERAFPRVVKERPYKYGKARNKNASQLLN
;
A
#
# COMPACT_ATOMS: atom_id res chain seq x y z
N MET A 1 19.97 -1.00 -39.86
CA MET A 1 19.35 -0.77 -38.54
C MET A 1 18.64 0.57 -38.59
N HIS A 2 17.31 0.57 -38.58
CA HIS A 2 16.52 1.80 -38.73
C HIS A 2 16.65 2.67 -37.47
N ILE A 3 16.78 3.99 -37.64
CA ILE A 3 16.83 4.99 -36.53
C ILE A 3 15.66 4.80 -35.55
N ALA A 4 14.49 4.36 -36.04
CA ALA A 4 13.35 4.01 -35.19
C ALA A 4 13.65 2.85 -34.22
N GLN A 5 14.37 1.81 -34.65
CA GLN A 5 14.78 0.69 -33.78
C GLN A 5 15.85 1.13 -32.78
N ALA A 6 16.75 2.03 -33.17
CA ALA A 6 17.77 2.58 -32.27
C ALA A 6 17.14 3.53 -31.22
N LEU A 7 16.18 4.37 -31.62
CA LEU A 7 15.41 5.22 -30.71
C LEU A 7 14.51 4.40 -29.78
N ASP A 8 13.92 3.31 -30.27
CA ASP A 8 13.14 2.39 -29.44
C ASP A 8 14.05 1.64 -28.45
N LEU A 9 15.26 1.23 -28.86
CA LEU A 9 16.28 0.69 -27.96
C LEU A 9 16.74 1.70 -26.91
N VAL A 10 17.00 2.96 -27.29
CA VAL A 10 17.40 4.03 -26.36
C VAL A 10 16.26 4.39 -25.41
N SER A 11 15.01 4.44 -25.90
CA SER A 11 13.82 4.66 -25.07
C SER A 11 13.60 3.51 -24.08
N ARG A 12 13.85 2.25 -24.50
CA ARG A 12 13.81 1.07 -23.63
C ARG A 12 14.95 1.10 -22.61
N TYR A 13 16.14 1.58 -23.00
CA TYR A 13 17.30 1.76 -22.11
C TYR A 13 17.04 2.79 -21.01
N ASP A 14 16.28 3.85 -21.33
CA ASP A 14 15.89 4.88 -20.36
C ASP A 14 14.85 4.36 -19.35
N SER A 15 13.91 3.54 -19.81
CA SER A 15 12.98 2.82 -18.92
C SER A 15 13.64 1.74 -18.06
N LEU A 16 14.75 1.13 -18.52
CA LEU A 16 15.53 0.16 -17.74
C LEU A 16 16.38 0.81 -16.64
N ARG A 17 16.54 2.15 -16.66
CA ARG A 17 17.33 2.87 -15.66
C ARG A 17 16.58 3.06 -14.35
N ASN A 18 15.25 3.09 -14.40
CA ASN A 18 14.44 3.23 -13.22
C ASN A 18 14.21 1.87 -12.55
N PRO A 19 14.63 1.67 -11.29
CA PRO A 19 14.48 0.38 -10.64
C PRO A 19 13.01 -0.10 -10.56
N LEU A 20 12.05 0.82 -10.48
CA LEU A 20 10.64 0.47 -10.32
C LEU A 20 9.99 -0.10 -11.59
N THR A 21 10.57 0.10 -12.79
CA THR A 21 10.05 -0.54 -14.01
C THR A 21 10.28 -2.05 -14.00
N THR A 22 11.26 -2.51 -13.23
CA THR A 22 11.54 -3.94 -13.00
C THR A 22 10.57 -4.54 -11.97
N LEU A 23 9.84 -3.71 -11.20
CA LEU A 23 8.75 -4.11 -10.32
C LEU A 23 7.40 -4.25 -11.04
N GLY A 24 7.39 -4.47 -12.36
CA GLY A 24 6.17 -4.65 -13.16
C GLY A 24 5.25 -5.76 -12.64
N ASP A 25 5.82 -6.73 -11.92
CA ASP A 25 5.10 -7.74 -11.16
C ASP A 25 4.13 -7.19 -10.09
N TYR A 26 4.46 -6.05 -9.49
CA TYR A 26 3.68 -5.38 -8.43
C TYR A 26 2.79 -4.28 -8.97
N LEU A 27 3.22 -3.52 -9.97
CA LEU A 27 2.36 -2.58 -10.67
C LEU A 27 2.79 -2.55 -12.13
N ASP A 28 2.04 -3.26 -12.97
CA ASP A 28 2.31 -3.33 -14.40
C ASP A 28 2.18 -1.92 -15.02
N PRO A 29 3.24 -1.39 -15.66
CA PRO A 29 3.18 -0.11 -16.36
C PRO A 29 2.05 -0.05 -17.40
N GLN A 30 1.74 -1.15 -18.09
CA GLN A 30 0.67 -1.19 -19.08
C GLN A 30 -0.71 -1.04 -18.43
N LEU A 31 -0.90 -1.66 -17.26
CA LEU A 31 -2.11 -1.50 -16.46
C LEU A 31 -2.28 -0.05 -16.01
N ILE A 32 -1.22 0.58 -15.51
CA ILE A 32 -1.27 1.99 -15.09
C ILE A 32 -1.61 2.89 -16.29
N SER A 33 -0.92 2.73 -17.42
CA SER A 33 -1.21 3.52 -18.63
C SER A 33 -2.66 3.34 -19.11
N ARG A 34 -3.20 2.12 -19.04
CA ARG A 34 -4.61 1.85 -19.35
C ARG A 34 -5.56 2.55 -18.36
N CYS A 35 -5.29 2.47 -17.07
CA CYS A 35 -6.08 3.16 -16.04
C CYS A 35 -6.08 4.68 -16.24
N LEU A 36 -4.93 5.27 -16.59
CA LEU A 36 -4.80 6.69 -16.92
C LEU A 36 -5.58 7.07 -18.19
N ALA A 37 -5.62 6.18 -19.18
CA ALA A 37 -6.44 6.34 -20.39
C ALA A 37 -7.93 6.35 -20.07
N GLU A 38 -8.40 5.38 -19.29
CA GLU A 38 -9.80 5.26 -18.91
C GLU A 38 -10.28 6.36 -17.97
N SER A 39 -9.39 6.94 -17.14
CA SER A 39 -9.72 8.07 -16.26
C SER A 39 -9.68 9.43 -16.97
N GLY A 40 -9.32 9.47 -18.27
CA GLY A 40 -9.14 10.72 -19.01
C GLY A 40 -7.92 11.52 -18.59
N THR A 41 -6.96 10.89 -17.90
CA THR A 41 -5.77 11.52 -17.31
C THR A 41 -4.51 11.31 -18.16
N VAL A 42 -4.67 11.18 -19.47
CA VAL A 42 -3.54 10.99 -20.38
C VAL A 42 -2.90 12.32 -20.70
N THR A 43 -1.59 12.41 -20.52
CA THR A 43 -0.82 13.58 -20.96
C THR A 43 0.02 13.23 -22.18
N LEU A 44 -0.19 13.95 -23.28
CA LEU A 44 0.61 13.77 -24.51
C LEU A 44 2.07 14.23 -24.35
N ARG A 45 2.34 15.13 -23.40
CA ARG A 45 3.68 15.69 -23.17
C ARG A 45 4.52 14.77 -22.31
N LYS A 46 5.69 14.34 -22.80
CA LYS A 46 6.74 13.70 -21.98
C LYS A 46 7.27 14.70 -20.94
N ARG A 47 7.17 14.35 -19.67
CA ARG A 47 7.60 15.18 -18.52
C ARG A 47 8.63 14.42 -17.71
N ARG A 48 9.49 15.16 -17.00
CA ARG A 48 10.49 14.56 -16.10
C ARG A 48 9.90 13.74 -14.96
N LEU A 49 8.65 14.04 -14.56
CA LEU A 49 7.88 13.23 -13.63
C LEU A 49 6.63 12.71 -14.37
N PRO A 50 6.68 11.49 -14.93
CA PRO A 50 5.54 10.83 -15.57
C PRO A 50 4.41 10.54 -14.56
N LEU A 51 3.16 10.50 -15.03
CA LEU A 51 2.02 10.22 -14.15
C LEU A 51 1.98 8.76 -13.69
N GLU A 52 2.49 7.86 -14.53
CA GLU A 52 2.66 6.44 -14.23
C GLU A 52 3.54 6.28 -12.99
N MET A 53 4.63 7.03 -12.95
CA MET A 53 5.57 7.01 -11.83
C MET A 53 5.04 7.77 -10.61
N MET A 54 4.15 8.74 -10.84
CA MET A 54 3.45 9.42 -9.74
C MET A 54 2.59 8.45 -8.92
N VAL A 55 2.07 7.38 -9.52
CA VAL A 55 1.34 6.32 -8.77
C VAL A 55 2.25 5.68 -7.72
N TRP A 56 3.52 5.42 -8.05
CA TRP A 56 4.51 4.94 -7.09
C TRP A 56 4.79 5.95 -5.96
N CYS A 57 4.78 7.25 -6.27
CA CYS A 57 4.86 8.29 -5.23
C CYS A 57 3.66 8.25 -4.28
N ILE A 58 2.44 8.01 -4.79
CA ILE A 58 1.23 7.90 -3.95
C ILE A 58 1.31 6.65 -3.05
N VAL A 59 1.79 5.53 -3.58
CA VAL A 59 2.07 4.32 -2.79
C VAL A 59 3.14 4.59 -1.73
N GLY A 60 4.23 5.26 -2.10
CA GLY A 60 5.28 5.66 -1.16
C GLY A 60 4.75 6.56 -0.05
N MET A 61 3.87 7.51 -0.37
CA MET A 61 3.22 8.39 0.61
C MET A 61 2.30 7.61 1.57
N ALA A 62 1.61 6.59 1.08
CA ALA A 62 0.79 5.72 1.92
C ALA A 62 1.62 4.88 2.90
N LEU A 63 2.79 4.40 2.47
CA LEU A 63 3.69 3.59 3.29
C LEU A 63 4.51 4.45 4.26
N GLU A 64 4.95 5.63 3.83
CA GLU A 64 5.81 6.57 4.56
C GLU A 64 5.09 7.90 4.85
N ARG A 65 4.09 7.85 5.73
CA ARG A 65 3.21 9.00 6.04
C ARG A 65 3.93 10.24 6.60
N LYS A 66 5.16 10.07 7.13
CA LYS A 66 5.93 11.15 7.76
C LYS A 66 6.78 11.94 6.76
N GLU A 67 6.98 11.42 5.56
CA GLU A 67 7.90 11.98 4.59
C GLU A 67 7.17 12.90 3.59
N PRO A 68 7.72 14.09 3.28
CA PRO A 68 7.10 14.97 2.30
C PRO A 68 7.26 14.40 0.88
N LEU A 69 6.26 14.61 0.02
CA LEU A 69 6.19 13.95 -1.30
C LEU A 69 7.46 14.11 -2.16
N HIS A 70 8.11 15.28 -2.13
CA HIS A 70 9.33 15.51 -2.92
C HIS A 70 10.50 14.63 -2.45
N GLN A 71 10.59 14.31 -1.15
CA GLN A 71 11.60 13.38 -0.64
C GLN A 71 11.28 11.95 -1.08
N ILE A 72 10.01 11.57 -1.12
CA ILE A 72 9.56 10.27 -1.64
C ILE A 72 9.94 10.13 -3.12
N VAL A 73 9.69 11.15 -3.94
CA VAL A 73 10.07 11.18 -5.36
C VAL A 73 11.57 10.97 -5.55
N ASN A 74 12.39 11.68 -4.78
CA ASN A 74 13.85 11.59 -4.87
C ASN A 74 14.38 10.24 -4.35
N ARG A 75 13.80 9.70 -3.27
CA ARG A 75 14.18 8.40 -2.70
C ARG A 75 13.84 7.24 -3.63
N LEU A 76 12.65 7.27 -4.22
CA LEU A 76 12.20 6.25 -5.17
C LEU A 76 12.85 6.40 -6.57
N ASP A 77 13.65 7.46 -6.78
CA ASP A 77 14.31 7.81 -8.04
C ASP A 77 13.37 7.73 -9.26
N ILE A 78 12.16 8.28 -9.14
CA ILE A 78 11.09 8.12 -10.14
C ILE A 78 11.13 9.09 -11.32
N MET A 79 12.17 9.91 -11.39
CA MET A 79 12.31 10.96 -12.39
C MET A 79 12.99 10.42 -13.65
N LEU A 80 12.57 10.90 -14.82
CA LEU A 80 13.34 10.71 -16.04
C LEU A 80 14.65 11.54 -16.00
N PRO A 81 15.72 11.06 -16.64
CA PRO A 81 17.01 11.74 -16.64
C PRO A 81 16.92 13.20 -17.09
N GLY A 82 17.79 14.02 -16.52
CA GLY A 82 17.95 15.41 -16.90
C GLY A 82 18.95 16.13 -16.01
N ASP A 83 19.31 17.35 -16.37
CA ASP A 83 20.43 18.09 -15.77
C ASP A 83 20.26 18.41 -14.28
N ARG A 84 19.03 18.34 -13.75
CA ARG A 84 18.74 18.60 -12.34
C ARG A 84 18.44 17.30 -11.60
N PRO A 85 19.20 16.95 -10.54
CA PRO A 85 19.00 15.71 -9.81
C PRO A 85 17.73 15.70 -8.93
N PHE A 86 17.23 16.88 -8.52
CA PHE A 86 16.09 16.98 -7.61
C PHE A 86 14.85 17.58 -8.27
N VAL A 87 13.67 17.14 -7.81
CA VAL A 87 12.38 17.72 -8.18
C VAL A 87 12.05 18.94 -7.32
N ALA A 88 11.49 19.98 -7.93
CA ALA A 88 10.91 21.08 -7.17
C ALA A 88 9.62 20.62 -6.46
N PRO A 89 9.39 20.95 -5.17
CA PRO A 89 8.19 20.52 -4.44
C PRO A 89 6.87 20.86 -5.16
N SER A 90 6.80 22.04 -5.79
CA SER A 90 5.64 22.48 -6.55
C SER A 90 5.34 21.59 -7.76
N ALA A 91 6.36 21.06 -8.43
CA ALA A 91 6.18 20.16 -9.58
C ALA A 91 5.56 18.82 -9.16
N VAL A 92 5.87 18.34 -7.95
CA VAL A 92 5.28 17.12 -7.38
C VAL A 92 3.82 17.35 -7.04
N ILE A 93 3.49 18.48 -6.40
CA ILE A 93 2.11 18.85 -6.09
C ILE A 93 1.28 18.98 -7.37
N GLN A 94 1.81 19.63 -8.41
CA GLN A 94 1.14 19.75 -9.71
C GLN A 94 0.99 18.40 -10.42
N ALA A 95 1.94 17.47 -10.29
CA ALA A 95 1.81 16.12 -10.82
C ALA A 95 0.72 15.33 -10.09
N ARG A 96 0.67 15.45 -8.75
CA ARG A 96 -0.36 14.85 -7.92
C ARG A 96 -1.77 15.30 -8.29
N GLN A 97 -1.97 16.61 -8.43
CA GLN A 97 -3.25 17.19 -8.84
C GLN A 97 -3.65 16.74 -10.25
N ARG A 98 -2.68 16.63 -11.17
CA ARG A 98 -2.96 16.14 -12.52
C ARG A 98 -3.34 14.67 -12.56
N LEU A 99 -2.83 13.84 -11.64
CA LEU A 99 -3.16 12.41 -11.57
C LEU A 99 -4.65 12.17 -11.20
N GLY A 100 -5.22 13.01 -10.33
CA GLY A 100 -6.60 12.88 -9.86
C GLY A 100 -6.85 11.66 -8.97
N SER A 101 -8.02 11.60 -8.32
CA SER A 101 -8.40 10.45 -7.47
C SER A 101 -8.84 9.23 -8.29
N GLU A 102 -9.59 9.46 -9.37
CA GLU A 102 -10.16 8.41 -10.22
C GLU A 102 -9.12 7.49 -10.85
N ALA A 103 -7.96 8.02 -11.27
CA ALA A 103 -6.87 7.19 -11.79
C ALA A 103 -6.37 6.19 -10.73
N VAL A 104 -6.14 6.66 -9.50
CA VAL A 104 -5.65 5.82 -8.40
C VAL A 104 -6.71 4.79 -7.98
N ARG A 105 -7.98 5.19 -7.96
CA ARG A 105 -9.12 4.29 -7.72
C ARG A 105 -9.17 3.14 -8.72
N ARG A 106 -8.98 3.44 -10.02
CA ARG A 106 -8.98 2.42 -11.08
C ARG A 106 -7.80 1.48 -10.95
N VAL A 107 -6.60 2.00 -10.71
CA VAL A 107 -5.40 1.18 -10.47
C VAL A 107 -5.65 0.24 -9.30
N PHE A 108 -6.19 0.74 -8.18
CA PHE A 108 -6.57 -0.09 -7.04
C PHE A 108 -7.59 -1.17 -7.44
N SER A 109 -8.67 -0.81 -8.12
CA SER A 109 -9.75 -1.74 -8.46
C SER A 109 -9.26 -2.87 -9.37
N GLN A 110 -8.47 -2.54 -10.40
CA GLN A 110 -7.92 -3.52 -11.34
C GLN A 110 -6.88 -4.42 -10.68
N THR A 111 -5.94 -3.85 -9.91
CA THR A 111 -4.92 -4.64 -9.20
C THR A 111 -5.54 -5.53 -8.13
N ALA A 112 -6.53 -5.04 -7.39
CA ALA A 112 -7.27 -5.83 -6.40
C ALA A 112 -7.96 -7.03 -7.06
N GLN A 113 -8.62 -6.83 -8.20
CA GLN A 113 -9.28 -7.91 -8.93
C GLN A 113 -8.28 -8.95 -9.46
N LEU A 114 -7.19 -8.50 -10.08
CA LEU A 114 -6.15 -9.38 -10.64
C LEU A 114 -5.49 -10.23 -9.56
N TRP A 115 -5.02 -9.61 -8.47
CA TRP A 115 -4.32 -10.33 -7.41
C TRP A 115 -5.26 -11.18 -6.56
N HIS A 116 -6.53 -10.77 -6.41
CA HIS A 116 -7.50 -11.60 -5.74
C HIS A 116 -7.81 -12.87 -6.54
N GLY A 117 -7.91 -12.76 -7.87
CA GLY A 117 -8.14 -13.90 -8.76
C GLY A 117 -6.94 -14.83 -8.93
N SER A 118 -5.72 -14.34 -8.71
CA SER A 118 -4.50 -15.15 -8.85
C SER A 118 -4.19 -16.03 -7.62
N VAL A 119 -5.01 -15.98 -6.56
CA VAL A 119 -4.71 -16.61 -5.27
C VAL A 119 -5.86 -17.46 -4.79
N THR A 120 -5.53 -18.64 -4.25
CA THR A 120 -6.50 -19.45 -3.51
C THR A 120 -6.58 -18.93 -2.08
N HIS A 121 -7.78 -18.58 -1.63
CA HIS A 121 -7.99 -18.07 -0.28
C HIS A 121 -8.49 -19.15 0.67
N PRO A 122 -8.10 -19.13 1.95
CA PRO A 122 -8.75 -19.95 2.96
C PRO A 122 -10.20 -19.51 3.14
N HIS A 123 -11.08 -20.47 3.43
CA HIS A 123 -12.50 -20.20 3.66
C HIS A 123 -12.86 -20.52 5.11
N TRP A 124 -13.75 -19.72 5.69
CA TRP A 124 -14.32 -19.95 7.00
C TRP A 124 -15.84 -19.69 6.95
N CYS A 125 -16.65 -20.69 7.28
CA CYS A 125 -18.11 -20.60 7.23
C CYS A 125 -18.66 -20.11 5.86
N GLY A 126 -18.03 -20.52 4.75
CA GLY A 126 -18.41 -20.10 3.39
C GLY A 126 -17.94 -18.69 2.99
N LEU A 127 -17.21 -17.99 3.86
CA LEU A 127 -16.62 -16.68 3.58
C LEU A 127 -15.13 -16.79 3.26
N THR A 128 -14.66 -15.94 2.36
CA THR A 128 -13.23 -15.81 2.04
C THR A 128 -12.50 -15.09 3.16
N LEU A 129 -11.47 -15.74 3.73
CA LEU A 129 -10.69 -15.19 4.82
C LEU A 129 -9.50 -14.39 4.28
N LEU A 130 -9.54 -13.07 4.49
CA LEU A 130 -8.48 -12.14 4.11
C LEU A 130 -7.72 -11.67 5.35
N ALA A 131 -6.41 -11.51 5.22
CA ALA A 131 -5.62 -10.84 6.24
C ALA A 131 -5.98 -9.35 6.22
N VAL A 132 -6.53 -8.82 7.31
CA VAL A 132 -6.77 -7.38 7.51
C VAL A 132 -6.01 -6.91 8.73
N ASP A 133 -5.18 -5.87 8.56
CA ASP A 133 -4.54 -5.19 9.68
C ASP A 133 -5.32 -3.91 10.00
N GLY A 134 -5.41 -3.59 11.28
CA GLY A 134 -6.16 -2.43 11.74
C GLY A 134 -5.36 -1.16 11.50
N VAL A 135 -5.77 -0.33 10.54
CA VAL A 135 -5.24 1.04 10.43
C VAL A 135 -6.14 1.96 11.27
N VAL A 136 -5.60 2.49 12.35
CA VAL A 136 -6.25 3.56 13.11
C VAL A 136 -5.85 4.90 12.52
N TRP A 137 -6.85 5.65 12.07
CA TRP A 137 -6.68 7.04 11.70
C TRP A 137 -6.97 7.88 12.94
N GLN A 138 -5.94 8.50 13.50
CA GLN A 138 -6.17 9.58 14.46
C GLN A 138 -6.57 10.80 13.63
N THR A 139 -7.80 11.24 13.80
CA THR A 139 -8.19 12.57 13.36
C THR A 139 -7.67 13.54 14.41
N ASP A 140 -6.73 14.41 14.06
CA ASP A 140 -6.33 15.48 14.96
C ASP A 140 -7.56 16.35 15.27
N ASN A 141 -7.72 16.72 16.55
CA ASN A 141 -8.88 17.46 17.05
C ASN A 141 -9.00 18.80 16.30
N ALA A 142 -10.21 19.09 15.78
CA ALA A 142 -10.86 20.36 15.37
C ALA A 142 -10.05 21.57 14.84
N THR A 143 -8.84 21.85 15.31
CA THR A 143 -8.04 23.03 14.98
C THR A 143 -7.13 22.82 13.76
N GLU A 144 -6.60 21.62 13.53
CA GLU A 144 -5.89 21.27 12.26
C GLU A 144 -6.85 20.91 11.12
N GLN A 145 -8.15 20.79 11.41
CA GLN A 145 -9.17 20.59 10.39
C GLN A 145 -9.37 21.83 9.52
N ALA A 146 -8.91 23.02 9.94
CA ALA A 146 -8.85 24.18 9.07
C ALA A 146 -7.91 23.93 7.87
N ASP A 147 -6.76 23.29 8.10
CA ASP A 147 -5.78 22.96 7.04
C ASP A 147 -6.19 21.71 6.24
N ALA A 148 -6.94 20.79 6.85
CA ALA A 148 -7.51 19.63 6.14
C ALA A 148 -8.77 19.98 5.32
N ALA A 149 -9.59 20.94 5.77
CA ALA A 149 -10.68 21.52 5.00
C ALA A 149 -10.18 22.42 3.85
N GLU A 150 -8.94 22.90 3.93
CA GLU A 150 -8.23 23.58 2.83
C GLU A 150 -7.72 22.58 1.76
N LYS A 151 -7.62 21.28 2.08
CA LYS A 151 -7.31 20.25 1.08
C LYS A 151 -8.57 19.93 0.28
N LYS A 152 -8.49 20.14 -1.04
CA LYS A 152 -9.55 19.79 -1.99
C LYS A 152 -10.05 18.35 -1.73
N PRO A 153 -11.37 18.08 -1.68
CA PRO A 153 -11.92 16.77 -1.32
C PRO A 153 -11.39 15.63 -2.20
N GLU A 154 -11.08 15.95 -3.46
CA GLU A 154 -10.43 15.04 -4.41
C GLU A 154 -9.05 14.53 -3.93
N LEU A 155 -8.24 15.38 -3.29
CA LEU A 155 -6.92 14.98 -2.80
C LEU A 155 -7.00 14.06 -1.57
N VAL A 156 -8.04 14.24 -0.75
CA VAL A 156 -8.35 13.35 0.37
C VAL A 156 -8.78 11.98 -0.16
N GLU A 157 -9.65 11.96 -1.16
CA GLU A 157 -10.07 10.73 -1.82
C GLU A 157 -8.87 10.00 -2.45
N GLN A 158 -7.99 10.73 -3.12
CA GLN A 158 -6.76 10.19 -3.70
C GLN A 158 -5.83 9.59 -2.62
N GLU A 159 -5.72 10.23 -1.45
CA GLU A 159 -4.97 9.69 -0.30
C GLU A 159 -5.56 8.37 0.20
N LEU A 160 -6.89 8.30 0.30
CA LEU A 160 -7.58 7.08 0.72
C LEU A 160 -7.33 5.94 -0.27
N TRP A 161 -7.49 6.19 -1.57
CA TRP A 161 -7.18 5.21 -2.61
C TRP A 161 -5.71 4.83 -2.63
N GLY A 162 -4.81 5.77 -2.37
CA GLY A 162 -3.37 5.52 -2.22
C GLY A 162 -3.05 4.57 -1.07
N VAL A 163 -3.70 4.76 0.08
CA VAL A 163 -3.55 3.84 1.23
C VAL A 163 -4.10 2.46 0.91
N LEU A 164 -5.26 2.38 0.29
CA LEU A 164 -5.83 1.09 -0.13
C LEU A 164 -4.94 0.38 -1.16
N LEU A 165 -4.30 1.12 -2.06
CA LEU A 165 -3.35 0.58 -3.04
C LEU A 165 -2.07 0.08 -2.37
N GLY A 166 -1.46 0.87 -1.48
CA GLY A 166 -0.28 0.44 -0.72
C GLY A 166 -0.58 -0.79 0.14
N TYR A 167 -1.75 -0.81 0.78
CA TYR A 167 -2.25 -1.96 1.52
C TYR A 167 -2.41 -3.21 0.63
N ASN A 168 -2.97 -3.04 -0.57
CA ASN A 168 -3.11 -4.13 -1.53
C ASN A 168 -1.75 -4.69 -1.97
N LEU A 169 -0.76 -3.80 -2.17
CA LEU A 169 0.61 -4.18 -2.53
C LEU A 169 1.27 -5.01 -1.43
N VAL A 170 1.16 -4.58 -0.17
CA VAL A 170 1.70 -5.34 0.97
C VAL A 170 1.03 -6.71 1.07
N ARG A 171 -0.29 -6.82 0.87
CA ARG A 171 -0.97 -8.14 0.84
C ARG A 171 -0.47 -9.03 -0.30
N TYR A 172 -0.28 -8.47 -1.49
CA TYR A 172 0.25 -9.22 -2.62
C TYR A 172 1.69 -9.68 -2.37
N GLN A 173 2.51 -8.85 -1.71
CA GLN A 173 3.82 -9.27 -1.23
C GLN A 173 3.72 -10.46 -0.26
N MET A 174 2.79 -10.41 0.70
CA MET A 174 2.57 -11.50 1.66
C MET A 174 2.19 -12.80 0.94
N ILE A 175 1.37 -12.72 -0.11
CA ILE A 175 1.03 -13.87 -0.96
C ILE A 175 2.29 -14.47 -1.59
N LYS A 176 3.13 -13.64 -2.22
CA LYS A 176 4.39 -14.11 -2.83
C LYS A 176 5.31 -14.75 -1.78
N MET A 177 5.45 -14.11 -0.62
CA MET A 177 6.21 -14.64 0.52
C MET A 177 5.69 -16.00 1.00
N THR A 178 4.36 -16.19 1.05
CA THR A 178 3.81 -17.50 1.42
C THR A 178 4.05 -18.58 0.37
N GLY A 179 4.22 -18.23 -0.91
CA GLY A 179 4.65 -19.19 -1.93
C GLY A 179 5.97 -19.88 -1.60
N ALA A 180 6.88 -19.16 -0.92
CA ALA A 180 8.15 -19.72 -0.43
C ALA A 180 7.99 -20.57 0.85
N LEU A 181 6.84 -20.46 1.55
CA LEU A 181 6.56 -21.13 2.82
C LEU A 181 5.55 -22.28 2.63
N LYS A 182 6.04 -23.52 2.58
CA LYS A 182 5.15 -24.69 2.49
C LYS A 182 4.17 -24.76 3.68
N GLY A 183 2.87 -24.78 3.38
CA GLY A 183 1.80 -24.96 4.36
C GLY A 183 1.36 -23.71 5.13
N TYR A 184 1.79 -22.52 4.72
CA TYR A 184 1.38 -21.27 5.34
C TYR A 184 0.43 -20.46 4.45
N TRP A 185 -0.51 -19.78 5.07
CA TRP A 185 -1.45 -18.86 4.43
C TRP A 185 -1.06 -17.40 4.69
N PRO A 186 -1.39 -16.46 3.77
CA PRO A 186 -1.00 -15.05 3.93
C PRO A 186 -1.50 -14.42 5.24
N ASN A 187 -2.65 -14.84 5.74
CA ASN A 187 -3.21 -14.40 7.03
C ASN A 187 -2.44 -14.89 8.27
N GLN A 188 -1.44 -15.76 8.10
CA GLN A 188 -0.54 -16.22 9.15
C GLN A 188 0.79 -15.44 9.16
N LEU A 189 0.97 -14.47 8.27
CA LEU A 189 2.11 -13.56 8.27
C LEU A 189 1.72 -12.22 8.94
N SER A 190 2.69 -11.57 9.56
CA SER A 190 2.53 -10.26 10.19
C SER A 190 2.48 -9.18 9.11
N PHE A 191 1.37 -8.44 9.06
CA PHE A 191 1.22 -7.33 8.12
C PHE A 191 2.21 -6.20 8.42
N SER A 192 2.35 -5.79 9.69
CA SER A 192 3.28 -4.73 10.09
C SER A 192 4.72 -5.04 9.70
N GLU A 193 5.19 -6.26 9.96
CA GLU A 193 6.54 -6.67 9.58
C GLU A 193 6.71 -6.75 8.07
N SER A 194 5.71 -7.30 7.37
CA SER A 194 5.70 -7.36 5.90
C SER A 194 5.73 -5.97 5.26
N CYS A 195 4.98 -5.01 5.83
CA CYS A 195 4.98 -3.61 5.42
C CYS A 195 6.37 -3.00 5.61
N GLY A 196 6.99 -3.22 6.78
CA GLY A 196 8.36 -2.78 7.05
C GLY A 196 9.39 -3.35 6.07
N MET A 197 9.23 -4.61 5.65
CA MET A 197 10.07 -5.23 4.63
C MET A 197 9.89 -4.58 3.26
N VAL A 198 8.64 -4.33 2.83
CA VAL A 198 8.34 -3.64 1.57
C VAL A 198 8.94 -2.22 1.58
N ILE A 199 8.74 -1.48 2.67
CA ILE A 199 9.32 -0.15 2.85
C ILE A 199 10.85 -0.20 2.74
N ARG A 200 11.50 -1.10 3.48
CA ARG A 200 12.95 -1.26 3.45
C ARG A 200 13.45 -1.62 2.05
N MET A 201 12.74 -2.49 1.33
CA MET A 201 13.05 -2.81 -0.06
C MET A 201 12.96 -1.56 -0.94
N LEU A 202 11.85 -0.82 -0.89
CA LEU A 202 11.69 0.40 -1.68
C LEU A 202 12.80 1.43 -1.40
N MET A 203 13.30 1.49 -0.17
CA MET A 203 14.44 2.34 0.20
C MET A 203 15.79 1.83 -0.32
N THR A 204 16.01 0.52 -0.41
CA THR A 204 17.27 -0.02 -0.96
C THR A 204 17.37 0.09 -2.47
N LEU A 205 16.23 0.24 -3.18
CA LEU A 205 16.20 0.41 -4.63
C LEU A 205 16.96 1.64 -5.13
N GLN A 206 17.04 2.71 -4.34
CA GLN A 206 17.75 3.94 -4.72
C GLN A 206 19.24 3.70 -5.04
N GLY A 207 19.86 2.71 -4.39
CA GLY A 207 21.27 2.35 -4.60
C GLY A 207 21.48 1.07 -5.41
N ALA A 208 20.41 0.38 -5.80
CA ALA A 208 20.49 -0.91 -6.48
C ALA A 208 20.55 -0.72 -8.00
N SER A 209 21.40 -1.50 -8.68
CA SER A 209 21.34 -1.57 -10.14
C SER A 209 20.04 -2.28 -10.57
N PRO A 210 19.43 -1.89 -11.72
CA PRO A 210 18.22 -2.52 -12.23
C PRO A 210 18.30 -4.06 -12.32
N GLY A 211 19.47 -4.61 -12.65
CA GLY A 211 19.71 -6.05 -12.72
C GLY A 211 19.69 -6.77 -11.36
N ARG A 212 19.90 -6.06 -10.24
CA ARG A 212 19.90 -6.63 -8.89
C ARG A 212 18.49 -6.75 -8.28
N ILE A 213 17.50 -6.05 -8.85
CA ILE A 213 16.14 -5.94 -8.30
C ILE A 213 15.41 -7.28 -8.22
N PRO A 214 15.43 -8.14 -9.26
CA PRO A 214 14.80 -9.46 -9.15
C PRO A 214 15.42 -10.30 -8.03
N GLU A 215 16.69 -10.10 -7.72
CA GLU A 215 17.37 -10.77 -6.61
C GLU A 215 16.91 -10.21 -5.27
N LEU A 216 16.81 -8.89 -5.11
CA LEU A 216 16.24 -8.27 -3.90
C LEU A 216 14.81 -8.77 -3.61
N MET A 217 14.01 -8.96 -4.65
CA MET A 217 12.66 -9.53 -4.52
C MET A 217 12.70 -10.97 -3.99
N ARG A 218 13.57 -11.82 -4.56
CA ARG A 218 13.77 -13.19 -4.08
C ARG A 218 14.33 -13.24 -2.65
N ASP A 219 15.23 -12.31 -2.31
CA ASP A 219 15.80 -12.20 -0.97
C ASP A 219 14.69 -11.88 0.05
N MET A 220 13.76 -10.98 -0.29
CA MET A 220 12.59 -10.68 0.54
C MET A 220 11.67 -11.89 0.70
N GLU A 221 11.42 -12.65 -0.37
CA GLU A 221 10.66 -13.90 -0.30
C GLU A 221 11.39 -14.96 0.57
N SER A 222 12.71 -15.01 0.55
CA SER A 222 13.51 -15.92 1.39
C SER A 222 13.40 -15.57 2.88
N MET A 223 13.19 -14.30 3.21
CA MET A 223 12.99 -13.79 4.57
C MET A 223 11.56 -13.97 5.08
N ALA A 224 10.66 -14.60 4.33
CA ALA A 224 9.26 -14.84 4.73
C ALA A 224 9.12 -15.57 6.08
N GLN A 225 10.13 -16.36 6.49
CA GLN A 225 10.15 -17.02 7.80
C GLN A 225 10.13 -16.03 8.98
N MET A 226 10.74 -14.84 8.81
CA MET A 226 10.86 -13.82 9.88
C MET A 226 9.53 -13.15 10.20
N VAL A 227 8.58 -13.14 9.25
CA VAL A 227 7.29 -12.46 9.42
C VAL A 227 6.17 -13.42 9.85
N LYS A 228 6.50 -14.67 10.18
CA LYS A 228 5.50 -15.64 10.66
C LYS A 228 4.92 -15.22 11.99
N LEU A 229 3.59 -15.19 12.07
CA LEU A 229 2.90 -15.02 13.33
C LEU A 229 2.94 -16.33 14.14
N PRO A 230 3.05 -16.26 15.47
CA PRO A 230 2.87 -17.42 16.31
C PRO A 230 1.44 -17.95 16.17
N ILE A 231 1.27 -19.26 16.42
CA ILE A 231 -0.05 -19.89 16.42
C ILE A 231 -0.95 -19.12 17.39
N ARG A 232 -2.06 -18.58 16.86
CA ARG A 232 -3.04 -17.88 17.68
C ARG A 232 -3.88 -18.93 18.43
N ARG A 233 -3.87 -18.83 19.76
CA ARG A 233 -4.77 -19.60 20.65
C ARG A 233 -6.22 -19.29 20.27
N GLU A 234 -7.02 -20.32 20.02
CA GLU A 234 -8.45 -20.17 19.80
C GLU A 234 -9.10 -19.53 21.03
N ARG A 235 -9.74 -18.39 20.84
CA ARG A 235 -10.47 -17.69 21.90
C ARG A 235 -11.96 -17.95 21.71
N ALA A 236 -12.49 -18.90 22.47
CA ALA A 236 -13.93 -19.09 22.59
C ALA A 236 -14.45 -18.25 23.77
N PHE A 237 -15.12 -17.13 23.47
CA PHE A 237 -15.88 -16.40 24.48
C PHE A 237 -17.34 -16.80 24.32
N PRO A 238 -17.93 -17.57 25.26
CA PRO A 238 -19.36 -17.86 25.20
C PRO A 238 -20.13 -16.55 25.19
N ARG A 239 -21.23 -16.50 24.43
CA ARG A 239 -22.06 -15.31 24.34
C ARG A 239 -22.67 -15.03 25.72
N VAL A 240 -22.13 -14.02 26.42
CA VAL A 240 -22.67 -13.56 27.69
C VAL A 240 -23.57 -12.36 27.42
N VAL A 241 -24.83 -12.43 27.89
CA VAL A 241 -25.69 -11.24 27.96
C VAL A 241 -25.15 -10.37 29.09
N LYS A 242 -24.49 -9.26 28.73
CA LYS A 242 -24.08 -8.26 29.72
C LYS A 242 -25.34 -7.71 30.39
N GLU A 243 -25.37 -7.68 31.71
CA GLU A 243 -26.46 -7.01 32.43
C GLU A 243 -26.56 -5.55 31.96
N ARG A 244 -27.78 -5.04 31.84
CA ARG A 244 -27.99 -3.63 31.49
C ARG A 244 -27.29 -2.75 32.55
N PRO A 245 -26.46 -1.79 32.14
CA PRO A 245 -25.88 -0.84 33.09
C PRO A 245 -26.99 -0.11 33.84
N TYR A 246 -26.98 -0.17 35.17
CA TYR A 246 -27.91 0.57 36.02
C TYR A 246 -27.18 1.76 36.62
N LYS A 247 -27.83 2.93 36.65
CA LYS A 247 -27.23 4.21 37.09
C LYS A 247 -26.78 4.20 38.56
N TYR A 248 -27.33 3.29 39.36
CA TYR A 248 -27.05 3.15 40.78
C TYR A 248 -26.49 1.76 41.07
N GLY A 249 -25.63 1.63 42.09
CA GLY A 249 -25.13 0.31 42.50
C GLY A 249 -26.30 -0.62 42.86
N LYS A 250 -26.34 -1.82 42.28
CA LYS A 250 -27.33 -2.83 42.69
C LYS A 250 -27.12 -3.11 44.18
N ALA A 251 -28.20 -2.99 44.97
CA ALA A 251 -28.15 -3.37 46.37
C ALA A 251 -27.71 -4.84 46.45
N ARG A 252 -26.65 -5.10 47.20
CA ARG A 252 -26.20 -6.46 47.49
C ARG A 252 -27.32 -7.11 48.30
N ASN A 253 -28.06 -8.04 47.72
CA ASN A 253 -29.05 -8.82 48.45
C ASN A 253 -28.33 -9.54 49.60
N LYS A 254 -28.40 -8.97 50.80
CA LYS A 254 -28.06 -9.69 52.02
C LYS A 254 -29.20 -10.68 52.22
N ASN A 255 -28.92 -11.96 52.04
CA ASN A 255 -29.85 -13.00 52.46
C ASN A 255 -30.16 -12.76 53.94
N ALA A 256 -31.44 -12.81 54.31
CA ALA A 256 -31.93 -12.60 55.68
C ALA A 256 -31.28 -13.53 56.73
N SER A 257 -30.56 -14.56 56.27
CA SER A 257 -29.74 -15.44 57.10
C SER A 257 -28.47 -14.80 57.69
N GLN A 258 -28.14 -13.55 57.36
CA GLN A 258 -27.00 -12.81 57.95
C GLN A 258 -27.39 -11.84 59.08
N LEU A 259 -28.65 -11.86 59.54
CA LEU A 259 -29.17 -10.97 60.60
C LEU A 259 -29.57 -11.72 61.88
N LEU A 260 -29.19 -13.00 62.02
CA LEU A 260 -29.56 -13.86 63.17
C LEU A 260 -28.36 -14.41 63.95
N ASN A 261 -27.26 -13.64 64.05
CA ASN A 261 -26.24 -13.85 65.08
C ASN A 261 -26.02 -12.56 65.86
#